data_AF-A0A1Q9P8U9-F1
#
_entry.id   AF-A0A1Q9P8U9-F1
#
_cell.length_a   1.000
_cell.length_b   1.000
_cell.length_c   1.000
_cell.angle_alpha   90.00
_cell.angle_beta   90.00
_cell.angle_gamma   90.00
#
_symmetry.space_group_name_H-M   'P 1'
#
loop_
_entity.id
_entity.type
_entity.pdbx_description
1 polymer ?
#
loop_
_entity_poly.entity_id
_entity_poly.type
_entity_poly.pdbx_seq_one_letter_code
_entity_poly.pdbx_strand_id
1 'polypeptide(L)'
;MLILMQLGEPNEFSWIINLAFFAFIMIFSLYGAKFQMWQWLKQIETGLHELKRMFIESRQTAIDTFKEFGKSEEEVAKDLDRWMDYFTIMPVDLDPAGILKRLDHLLDERRDRFQEFVTEVAPESGESMVQNLENTLEVTQVLGLIFRVVRHFYLLGKKTGSQIMIMQIQMQMPDLLRLAKAYFEALGAFAEGKPIGDGIGPLIVTKFAREYGGTPENYSHEISREVGYYKVEAEGRTVYAMRATGPGGTVGKPGLGVKKLVDKFGNKITRIITIDAALKLEGEELGRVSEGTGAAIGDLGPEKHAMEQTATERGIGIEAIVIKEDEAAAVGVMDKRILDSVPEVIERIKASILKRTKPGDSVILAGIGNTIGIGL
;
A
#
# COMPACT_ATOMS: atom_id res chain seq x y z
N MET A 1 -53.55 -7.71 18.26
CA MET A 1 -54.79 -7.42 19.02
C MET A 1 -54.52 -7.63 20.50
N LEU A 2 -53.83 -6.68 21.18
CA LEU A 2 -53.73 -6.59 22.67
C LEU A 2 -52.88 -5.39 23.17
N ILE A 3 -52.82 -4.28 22.42
CA ILE A 3 -52.29 -2.97 22.90
C ILE A 3 -53.19 -1.86 22.35
N LEU A 4 -54.51 -1.99 22.55
CA LEU A 4 -55.50 -1.02 22.05
C LEU A 4 -56.61 -0.69 23.06
N MET A 5 -56.42 -1.04 24.34
CA MET A 5 -57.45 -0.85 25.36
C MET A 5 -56.87 -0.18 26.61
N GLN A 6 -56.39 1.06 26.46
CA GLN A 6 -56.28 2.01 27.57
C GLN A 6 -56.01 3.44 27.06
N LEU A 7 -56.89 3.95 26.21
CA LEU A 7 -57.09 5.39 26.08
C LEU A 7 -58.59 5.60 26.23
N GLY A 8 -58.97 6.44 27.20
CA GLY A 8 -60.36 6.81 27.48
C GLY A 8 -61.07 7.33 26.23
N GLU A 9 -62.40 7.48 26.34
CA GLU A 9 -63.29 7.88 25.24
C GLU A 9 -62.64 8.84 24.24
N PRO A 10 -62.80 8.63 22.92
CA PRO A 10 -62.17 9.46 21.90
C PRO A 10 -62.72 10.88 22.00
N ASN A 11 -62.04 11.69 22.80
CA ASN A 11 -62.26 13.12 22.88
C ASN A 11 -61.99 13.69 21.48
N GLU A 12 -62.77 14.66 21.00
CA GLU A 12 -62.62 15.22 19.64
C GLU A 12 -61.17 15.69 19.39
N PHE A 13 -60.48 16.09 20.45
CA PHE A 13 -59.06 16.43 20.48
C PHE A 13 -58.11 15.29 20.08
N SER A 14 -58.41 14.04 20.44
CA SER A 14 -57.63 12.86 20.08
C SER A 14 -57.68 12.57 18.58
N TRP A 15 -58.83 12.81 17.94
CA TRP A 15 -58.98 12.67 16.49
C TRP A 15 -58.17 13.71 15.72
N ILE A 16 -58.16 14.96 16.20
CA ILE A 16 -57.34 16.04 15.63
C ILE A 16 -55.85 15.71 15.77
N ILE A 17 -55.41 15.21 16.93
CA ILE A 17 -54.01 14.81 17.17
C ILE A 17 -53.61 13.65 16.25
N ASN A 18 -54.45 12.62 16.11
CA ASN A 18 -54.19 11.49 15.20
C ASN A 18 -54.12 11.95 13.74
N LEU A 19 -55.02 12.82 13.30
CA LEU A 19 -55.00 13.37 11.94
C LEU A 19 -53.74 14.21 11.69
N ALA A 20 -53.33 15.04 12.66
CA ALA A 20 -52.09 15.79 12.60
C ALA A 20 -50.86 14.87 12.56
N PHE A 21 -50.86 13.78 13.32
CA PHE A 21 -49.79 12.78 13.32
C PHE A 21 -49.70 12.02 11.99
N PHE A 22 -50.84 11.62 11.40
CA PHE A 22 -50.87 11.02 10.07
C PHE A 22 -50.40 12.00 9.00
N ALA A 23 -50.83 13.26 9.06
CA ALA A 23 -50.35 14.30 8.15
C ALA A 23 -48.84 14.51 8.29
N PHE A 24 -48.31 14.50 9.51
CA PHE A 24 -46.87 14.56 9.78
C PHE A 24 -46.12 13.36 9.18
N ILE A 25 -46.58 12.13 9.39
CA ILE A 25 -45.97 10.93 8.79
C ILE A 25 -46.01 11.00 7.26
N MET A 26 -47.11 11.46 6.68
CA MET A 26 -47.25 11.60 5.22
C MET A 26 -46.27 12.63 4.65
N ILE A 27 -46.16 13.81 5.29
CA ILE A 27 -45.19 14.83 4.90
C ILE A 27 -43.76 14.29 5.06
N PHE A 28 -43.45 13.65 6.18
CA PHE A 28 -42.13 13.09 6.42
C PHE A 28 -41.79 11.95 5.45
N SER A 29 -42.76 11.11 5.08
CA SER A 29 -42.56 10.04 4.10
C SER A 29 -42.30 10.58 2.69
N LEU A 30 -43.02 11.62 2.27
CA LEU A 30 -42.87 12.24 0.95
C LEU A 30 -41.62 13.10 0.80
N TYR A 31 -41.21 13.80 1.87
CA TYR A 31 -40.08 14.74 1.84
C TYR A 31 -38.82 14.20 2.52
N GLY A 32 -38.92 13.19 3.37
CA GLY A 32 -37.81 12.62 4.13
C GLY A 32 -36.71 12.08 3.23
N ALA A 33 -37.05 11.39 2.14
CA ALA A 33 -36.06 10.89 1.18
C ALA A 33 -35.30 12.03 0.46
N LYS A 34 -35.99 13.14 0.16
CA LYS A 34 -35.36 14.33 -0.44
C LYS A 34 -34.46 15.05 0.56
N PHE A 35 -34.91 15.14 1.81
CA PHE A 35 -34.12 15.73 2.90
C PHE A 35 -32.86 14.90 3.19
N GLN A 36 -33.00 13.58 3.30
CA GLN A 36 -31.90 12.65 3.50
C GLN A 36 -30.87 12.74 2.35
N MET A 37 -31.34 12.77 1.10
CA MET A 37 -30.48 12.94 -0.07
C MET A 37 -29.73 14.28 -0.03
N TRP A 38 -30.39 15.35 0.38
CA TRP A 38 -29.75 16.66 0.56
C TRP A 38 -28.67 16.62 1.65
N GLN A 39 -28.91 15.93 2.77
CA GLN A 39 -27.90 15.75 3.82
C GLN A 39 -26.69 14.96 3.31
N TRP A 40 -26.92 13.86 2.59
CA TRP A 40 -25.84 13.06 1.99
C TRP A 40 -25.02 13.86 0.99
N LEU A 41 -25.66 14.62 0.11
CA LEU A 41 -24.98 15.48 -0.85
C LEU A 41 -24.07 16.49 -0.16
N LYS A 42 -24.53 17.10 0.94
CA LYS A 42 -23.70 18.02 1.74
C LYS A 42 -22.49 17.34 2.37
N GLN A 43 -22.67 16.14 2.94
CA GLN A 43 -21.56 15.39 3.54
C GLN A 43 -20.51 15.00 2.49
N ILE A 44 -20.96 14.54 1.32
CA ILE A 44 -20.08 14.25 0.18
C ILE A 44 -19.36 15.52 -0.27
N GLU A 45 -20.06 16.65 -0.36
CA GLU A 45 -19.49 17.93 -0.74
C GLU A 45 -18.39 18.36 0.23
N THR A 46 -18.60 18.25 1.54
CA THR A 46 -17.55 18.52 2.54
C THR A 46 -16.34 17.60 2.35
N GLY A 47 -16.55 16.29 2.20
CA GLY A 47 -15.46 15.35 1.94
C GLY A 47 -14.70 15.66 0.64
N LEU A 48 -15.41 16.05 -0.42
CA LEU A 48 -14.81 16.47 -1.69
C LEU A 48 -13.93 17.72 -1.56
N HIS A 49 -14.31 18.69 -0.72
CA HIS A 49 -13.46 19.86 -0.46
C HIS A 49 -12.14 19.44 0.19
N GLU A 50 -12.20 18.50 1.14
CA GLU A 50 -11.01 17.98 1.82
C GLU A 50 -10.11 17.16 0.88
N LEU A 51 -10.69 16.27 0.07
CA LEU A 51 -9.95 15.54 -0.97
C LEU A 51 -9.28 16.49 -1.97
N LYS A 52 -9.99 17.55 -2.39
CA LYS A 52 -9.44 18.57 -3.29
C LYS A 52 -8.28 19.32 -2.64
N ARG A 53 -8.42 19.69 -1.36
CA ARG A 53 -7.39 20.37 -0.59
C ARG A 53 -6.11 19.53 -0.54
N MET A 54 -6.22 18.27 -0.12
CA MET A 54 -5.09 17.33 -0.07
C MET A 54 -4.42 17.16 -1.43
N PHE A 55 -5.19 17.04 -2.52
CA PHE A 55 -4.62 16.94 -3.87
C PHE A 55 -3.87 18.22 -4.31
N ILE A 56 -4.42 19.41 -4.05
CA ILE A 56 -3.77 20.66 -4.44
C ILE A 56 -2.50 20.88 -3.62
N GLU A 57 -2.56 20.65 -2.32
CA GLU A 57 -1.41 20.76 -1.42
C GLU A 57 -0.34 19.71 -1.81
N SER A 58 -0.71 18.46 -2.11
CA SER A 58 0.24 17.44 -2.51
C SER A 58 0.93 17.77 -3.84
N ARG A 59 0.17 18.32 -4.79
CA ARG A 59 0.73 18.81 -6.05
C ARG A 59 1.74 19.93 -5.80
N GLN A 60 1.44 20.87 -4.91
CA GLN A 60 2.37 21.95 -4.58
C GLN A 60 3.63 21.40 -3.92
N THR A 61 3.52 20.48 -2.97
CA THR A 61 4.68 19.80 -2.37
C THR A 61 5.52 19.09 -3.43
N ALA A 62 4.91 18.36 -4.37
CA ALA A 62 5.65 17.72 -5.46
C ALA A 62 6.39 18.76 -6.32
N ILE A 63 5.76 19.88 -6.68
CA ILE A 63 6.45 20.97 -7.41
C ILE A 63 7.63 21.51 -6.60
N ASP A 64 7.42 21.75 -5.31
CA ASP A 64 8.43 22.30 -4.41
C ASP A 64 9.61 21.34 -4.21
N THR A 65 9.39 20.03 -4.19
CA THR A 65 10.45 19.03 -4.09
C THR A 65 11.19 18.86 -5.42
N PHE A 66 10.50 18.79 -6.57
CA PHE A 66 11.14 18.58 -7.86
C PHE A 66 11.99 19.79 -8.31
N LYS A 67 11.56 21.02 -8.00
CA LYS A 67 12.29 22.24 -8.42
C LYS A 67 13.65 22.41 -7.74
N GLU A 68 13.92 21.67 -6.66
CA GLU A 68 15.24 21.65 -6.01
C GLU A 68 16.32 20.96 -6.87
N PHE A 69 15.93 20.27 -7.95
CA PHE A 69 16.82 19.42 -8.75
C PHE A 69 16.98 19.85 -10.22
N GLY A 70 16.91 21.16 -10.48
CA GLY A 70 17.48 21.76 -11.69
C GLY A 70 16.51 22.53 -12.60
N LYS A 71 15.20 22.26 -12.57
CA LYS A 71 14.21 22.98 -13.39
C LYS A 71 13.51 24.11 -12.60
N SER A 72 13.02 25.13 -13.32
CA SER A 72 12.21 26.19 -12.70
C SER A 72 10.83 25.71 -12.26
N GLU A 73 10.20 26.41 -11.32
CA GLU A 73 8.86 26.07 -10.80
C GLU A 73 7.80 25.98 -11.91
N GLU A 74 7.83 26.89 -12.89
CA GLU A 74 6.88 26.92 -14.00
C GLU A 74 7.04 25.71 -14.93
N GLU A 75 8.28 25.31 -15.21
CA GLU A 75 8.58 24.12 -16.03
C GLU A 75 8.17 22.84 -15.33
N VAL A 76 8.52 22.69 -14.05
CA VAL A 76 8.13 21.54 -13.22
C VAL A 76 6.61 21.43 -13.13
N ALA A 77 5.90 22.53 -12.83
CA ALA A 77 4.45 22.52 -12.72
C ALA A 77 3.77 22.05 -14.00
N LYS A 78 4.25 22.52 -15.15
CA LYS A 78 3.73 22.13 -16.48
C LYS A 78 3.97 20.65 -16.77
N ASP A 79 5.17 20.14 -16.49
CA ASP A 79 5.53 18.74 -16.74
C ASP A 79 4.73 17.81 -15.81
N LEU A 80 4.60 18.17 -14.53
CA LEU A 80 3.81 17.42 -13.55
C LEU A 80 2.32 17.38 -13.93
N ASP A 81 1.72 18.50 -14.34
CA ASP A 81 0.32 18.54 -14.76
C ASP A 81 0.03 17.60 -15.93
N ARG A 82 0.95 17.53 -16.90
CA ARG A 82 0.85 16.58 -18.01
C ARG A 82 0.95 15.14 -17.52
N TRP A 83 1.79 14.87 -16.52
CA TRP A 83 1.99 13.53 -15.97
C TRP A 83 0.84 13.06 -15.08
N MET A 84 0.06 13.95 -14.45
CA MET A 84 -1.06 13.56 -13.59
C MET A 84 -2.14 12.72 -14.28
N ASP A 85 -2.18 12.76 -15.62
CA ASP A 85 -3.08 11.97 -16.45
C ASP A 85 -2.43 10.70 -17.05
N TYR A 86 -1.18 10.40 -16.70
CA TYR A 86 -0.55 9.14 -17.09
C TYR A 86 -1.27 7.95 -16.42
N PHE A 87 -1.55 6.91 -17.19
CA PHE A 87 -2.18 5.69 -16.70
C PHE A 87 -1.60 4.46 -17.40
N THR A 88 -1.67 3.32 -16.71
CA THR A 88 -1.30 2.00 -17.24
C THR A 88 -2.56 1.21 -17.56
N ILE A 89 -2.63 0.60 -18.74
CA ILE A 89 -3.71 -0.30 -19.12
C ILE A 89 -3.32 -1.74 -18.79
N MET A 90 -4.19 -2.43 -18.05
CA MET A 90 -3.96 -3.82 -17.66
C MET A 90 -4.00 -4.75 -18.89
N PRO A 91 -3.20 -5.83 -18.91
CA PRO A 91 -3.17 -6.76 -20.02
C PRO A 91 -4.48 -7.53 -20.14
N VAL A 92 -4.74 -8.06 -21.34
CA VAL A 92 -5.89 -8.96 -21.59
C VAL A 92 -5.79 -10.20 -20.69
N ASP A 93 -6.90 -10.47 -19.97
CA ASP A 93 -7.07 -11.53 -19.00
C ASP A 93 -7.79 -12.78 -19.54
N LEU A 94 -8.36 -12.69 -20.76
CA LEU A 94 -9.01 -13.82 -21.45
C LEU A 94 -8.07 -15.00 -21.74
N ASP A 95 -6.76 -14.76 -21.86
CA ASP A 95 -5.73 -15.79 -21.96
C ASP A 95 -4.96 -15.93 -20.63
N PRO A 96 -5.34 -16.89 -19.77
CA PRO A 96 -4.76 -17.03 -18.44
C PRO A 96 -3.32 -17.54 -18.45
N ALA A 97 -2.86 -18.24 -19.50
CA ALA A 97 -1.55 -18.87 -19.49
C ALA A 97 -0.38 -17.87 -19.61
N GLY A 98 -0.64 -16.70 -20.23
CA GLY A 98 0.37 -15.66 -20.46
C GLY A 98 0.16 -14.36 -19.67
N ILE A 99 -0.92 -14.26 -18.88
CA ILE A 99 -1.32 -12.98 -18.25
C ILE A 99 -0.23 -12.40 -17.35
N LEU A 100 0.40 -13.23 -16.50
CA LEU A 100 1.41 -12.78 -15.54
C LEU A 100 2.68 -12.28 -16.22
N LYS A 101 3.09 -12.92 -17.31
CA LYS A 101 4.25 -12.48 -18.10
C LYS A 101 3.99 -11.14 -18.80
N ARG A 102 2.78 -10.94 -19.33
CA ARG A 102 2.37 -9.66 -19.93
C ARG A 102 2.28 -8.58 -18.87
N LEU A 103 1.72 -8.90 -17.71
CA LEU A 103 1.62 -7.98 -16.59
C LEU A 103 3.01 -7.56 -16.10
N ASP A 104 3.92 -8.51 -15.90
CA ASP A 104 5.31 -8.24 -15.51
C ASP A 104 6.00 -7.25 -16.46
N HIS A 105 5.88 -7.49 -17.77
CA HIS A 105 6.43 -6.59 -18.79
C HIS A 105 5.82 -5.18 -18.74
N LEU A 106 4.50 -5.07 -18.57
CA LEU A 106 3.83 -3.77 -18.48
C LEU A 106 4.20 -3.00 -17.19
N LEU A 107 4.47 -3.71 -16.10
CA LEU A 107 4.94 -3.10 -14.85
C LEU A 107 6.39 -2.60 -14.97
N ASP A 108 7.25 -3.34 -15.69
CA ASP A 108 8.60 -2.86 -16.03
C ASP A 108 8.54 -1.60 -16.89
N GLU A 109 7.76 -1.62 -17.97
CA GLU A 109 7.58 -0.46 -18.86
C GLU A 109 7.00 0.74 -18.10
N ARG A 110 6.04 0.50 -17.19
CA ARG A 110 5.51 1.55 -16.31
C ARG A 110 6.64 2.15 -15.48
N ARG A 111 7.44 1.33 -14.78
CA ARG A 111 8.54 1.81 -13.93
C ARG A 111 9.57 2.59 -14.73
N ASP A 112 9.95 2.10 -15.92
CA ASP A 112 10.89 2.77 -16.81
C ASP A 112 10.38 4.16 -17.21
N ARG A 113 9.11 4.26 -17.59
CA ARG A 113 8.47 5.54 -17.93
C ARG A 113 8.45 6.52 -16.77
N PHE A 114 8.21 6.05 -15.54
CA PHE A 114 8.29 6.89 -14.34
C PHE A 114 9.71 7.40 -14.12
N GLN A 115 10.72 6.53 -14.18
CA GLN A 115 12.12 6.91 -14.00
C GLN A 115 12.58 7.90 -15.08
N GLU A 116 12.27 7.65 -16.35
CA GLU A 116 12.54 8.57 -17.46
C GLU A 116 11.95 9.97 -17.21
N PHE A 117 10.69 10.02 -16.78
CA PHE A 117 10.02 11.29 -16.48
C PHE A 117 10.66 12.01 -15.29
N VAL A 118 10.94 11.31 -14.20
CA VAL A 118 11.57 11.91 -13.02
C VAL A 118 12.95 12.45 -13.37
N THR A 119 13.77 11.70 -14.12
CA THR A 119 15.09 12.17 -14.57
C THR A 119 15.00 13.35 -15.53
N GLU A 120 13.98 13.41 -16.41
CA GLU A 120 13.75 14.57 -17.28
C GLU A 120 13.36 15.83 -16.48
N VAL A 121 12.58 15.69 -15.41
CA VAL A 121 12.08 16.84 -14.62
C VAL A 121 13.06 17.26 -13.53
N ALA A 122 13.83 16.33 -12.95
CA ALA A 122 14.78 16.52 -11.87
C ALA A 122 16.19 16.01 -12.25
N PRO A 123 16.85 16.59 -13.26
CA PRO A 123 18.11 16.08 -13.82
C PRO A 123 19.31 16.09 -12.85
N GLU A 124 19.26 16.91 -11.79
CA GLU A 124 20.35 17.00 -10.80
C GLU A 124 20.16 16.04 -9.61
N SER A 125 19.11 15.22 -9.63
CA SER A 125 18.82 14.26 -8.55
C SER A 125 19.71 13.01 -8.62
N GLY A 126 20.19 12.56 -7.45
CA GLY A 126 20.89 11.28 -7.33
C GLY A 126 19.93 10.09 -7.39
N GLU A 127 20.43 8.88 -7.64
CA GLU A 127 19.62 7.67 -7.86
C GLU A 127 18.59 7.39 -6.76
N SER A 128 18.99 7.45 -5.47
CA SER A 128 18.04 7.27 -4.36
C SER A 128 16.98 8.36 -4.29
N MET A 129 17.33 9.58 -4.71
CA MET A 129 16.39 10.70 -4.76
C MET A 129 15.42 10.56 -5.93
N VAL A 130 15.86 10.05 -7.08
CA VAL A 130 14.97 9.70 -8.21
C VAL A 130 13.87 8.76 -7.75
N GLN A 131 14.21 7.72 -6.98
CA GLN A 131 13.23 6.78 -6.43
C GLN A 131 12.26 7.45 -5.42
N ASN A 132 12.74 8.39 -4.62
CA ASN A 132 11.90 9.13 -3.67
C ASN A 132 10.94 10.11 -4.38
N LEU A 133 11.44 10.81 -5.41
CA LEU A 133 10.64 11.70 -6.26
C LEU A 133 9.58 10.91 -7.03
N GLU A 134 9.91 9.71 -7.48
CA GLU A 134 8.96 8.79 -8.09
C GLU A 134 7.81 8.45 -7.13
N ASN A 135 8.10 8.02 -5.89
CA ASN A 135 7.06 7.71 -4.92
C ASN A 135 6.23 8.96 -4.55
N THR A 136 6.87 10.13 -4.44
CA THR A 136 6.18 11.42 -4.22
C THR A 136 5.17 11.71 -5.34
N LEU A 137 5.57 11.43 -6.59
CA LEU A 137 4.73 11.57 -7.77
C LEU A 137 3.56 10.58 -7.79
N GLU A 138 3.82 9.31 -7.47
CA GLU A 138 2.78 8.27 -7.37
C GLU A 138 1.72 8.63 -6.32
N VAL A 139 2.14 9.05 -5.12
CA VAL A 139 1.21 9.49 -4.05
C VAL A 139 0.35 10.67 -4.51
N THR A 140 0.97 11.64 -5.19
CA THR A 140 0.25 12.81 -5.74
C THR A 140 -0.80 12.38 -6.77
N GLN A 141 -0.46 11.44 -7.65
CA GLN A 141 -1.41 10.86 -8.62
C GLN A 141 -2.56 10.12 -7.93
N VAL A 142 -2.29 9.34 -6.89
CA VAL A 142 -3.32 8.61 -6.12
C VAL A 142 -4.32 9.60 -5.49
N LEU A 143 -3.84 10.67 -4.85
CA LEU A 143 -4.71 11.71 -4.30
C LEU A 143 -5.57 12.39 -5.37
N GLY A 144 -4.97 12.69 -6.53
CA GLY A 144 -5.67 13.24 -7.67
C GLY A 144 -6.73 12.29 -8.25
N LEU A 145 -6.42 10.99 -8.31
CA LEU A 145 -7.35 9.96 -8.77
C LEU A 145 -8.55 9.83 -7.83
N ILE A 146 -8.32 9.73 -6.51
CA ILE A 146 -9.39 9.67 -5.51
C ILE A 146 -10.31 10.89 -5.66
N PHE A 147 -9.75 12.10 -5.68
CA PHE A 147 -10.55 13.32 -5.85
C PHE A 147 -11.38 13.30 -7.14
N ARG A 148 -10.78 12.96 -8.29
CA ARG A 148 -11.46 12.96 -9.59
C ARG A 148 -12.58 11.93 -9.67
N VAL A 149 -12.36 10.71 -9.18
CA VAL A 149 -13.35 9.62 -9.20
C VAL A 149 -14.54 9.96 -8.30
N VAL A 150 -14.29 10.39 -7.07
CA VAL A 150 -15.37 10.77 -6.14
C VAL A 150 -16.17 11.94 -6.70
N ARG A 151 -15.49 12.95 -7.28
CA ARG A 151 -16.14 14.10 -7.90
C ARG A 151 -17.02 13.68 -9.08
N HIS A 152 -16.54 12.76 -9.91
CA HIS A 152 -17.30 12.22 -11.04
C HIS A 152 -18.64 11.62 -10.57
N PHE A 153 -18.58 10.68 -9.61
CA PHE A 153 -19.80 10.03 -9.11
C PHE A 153 -20.72 10.98 -8.36
N TYR A 154 -20.18 11.95 -7.62
CA TYR A 154 -21.00 13.01 -6.98
C TYR A 154 -21.80 13.82 -8.01
N LEU A 155 -21.15 14.27 -9.08
CA LEU A 155 -21.81 15.03 -10.14
C LEU A 155 -22.81 14.18 -10.91
N LEU A 156 -22.48 12.92 -11.19
CA LEU A 156 -23.38 11.97 -11.86
C LEU A 156 -24.62 11.69 -11.01
N GLY A 157 -24.45 11.45 -9.70
CA GLY A 157 -25.55 11.25 -8.76
C GLY A 157 -26.47 12.46 -8.69
N LYS A 158 -25.91 13.68 -8.63
CA LYS A 158 -26.68 14.93 -8.67
C LYS A 158 -27.42 15.13 -9.98
N LYS A 159 -26.80 14.82 -11.12
CA LYS A 159 -27.40 14.97 -12.46
C LYS A 159 -28.54 13.99 -12.70
N THR A 160 -28.38 12.74 -12.26
CA THR A 160 -29.37 11.68 -12.45
C THR A 160 -30.47 11.67 -11.39
N GLY A 161 -30.24 12.30 -10.24
CA GLY A 161 -31.12 12.19 -9.08
C GLY A 161 -31.09 10.80 -8.44
N SER A 162 -30.07 9.99 -8.72
CA SER A 162 -29.95 8.62 -8.21
C SER A 162 -29.59 8.62 -6.72
N GLN A 163 -30.59 8.35 -5.87
CA GLN A 163 -30.43 8.26 -4.42
C GLN A 163 -29.45 7.16 -4.01
N ILE A 164 -29.50 6.01 -4.69
CA ILE A 164 -28.63 4.85 -4.40
C ILE A 164 -27.16 5.21 -4.66
N MET A 165 -26.88 5.90 -5.77
CA MET A 165 -25.52 6.33 -6.09
C MET A 165 -24.99 7.32 -5.06
N ILE A 166 -25.80 8.31 -4.67
CA ILE A 166 -25.44 9.29 -3.63
C ILE A 166 -25.17 8.57 -2.30
N MET A 167 -26.04 7.63 -1.91
CA MET A 167 -25.87 6.85 -0.69
C MET A 167 -24.56 6.06 -0.69
N GLN A 168 -24.22 5.38 -1.78
CA GLN A 168 -22.96 4.61 -1.90
C GLN A 168 -21.73 5.49 -1.69
N ILE A 169 -21.69 6.66 -2.34
CA ILE A 169 -20.57 7.60 -2.19
C ILE A 169 -20.48 8.09 -0.75
N GLN A 170 -21.61 8.45 -0.15
CA GLN A 170 -21.65 8.95 1.22
C GLN A 170 -21.16 7.88 2.22
N MET A 171 -21.55 6.63 2.04
CA MET A 171 -21.13 5.52 2.90
C MET A 171 -19.62 5.24 2.80
N GLN A 172 -19.03 5.37 1.61
CA GLN A 172 -17.59 5.14 1.39
C GLN A 172 -16.72 6.36 1.73
N MET A 173 -17.32 7.55 1.84
CA MET A 173 -16.59 8.81 2.06
C MET A 173 -15.63 8.78 3.27
N PRO A 174 -16.00 8.23 4.45
CA PRO A 174 -15.10 8.18 5.59
C PRO A 174 -13.82 7.37 5.30
N ASP A 175 -13.94 6.21 4.67
CA ASP A 175 -12.80 5.36 4.34
C ASP A 175 -11.92 5.98 3.25
N LEU A 176 -12.54 6.62 2.25
CA LEU A 176 -11.80 7.36 1.21
C LEU A 176 -11.02 8.53 1.78
N LEU A 177 -11.61 9.28 2.73
CA LEU A 177 -10.92 10.36 3.44
C LEU A 177 -9.80 9.83 4.31
N ARG A 178 -10.02 8.72 5.01
CA ARG A 178 -8.98 8.06 5.84
C ARG A 178 -7.79 7.63 4.98
N LEU A 179 -8.05 6.98 3.84
CA LEU A 179 -7.03 6.55 2.89
C LEU A 179 -6.29 7.74 2.27
N ALA A 180 -7.01 8.75 1.79
CA ALA A 180 -6.40 9.94 1.21
C ALA A 180 -5.56 10.70 2.24
N LYS A 181 -6.02 10.79 3.50
CA LYS A 181 -5.26 11.40 4.58
C LYS A 181 -3.96 10.65 4.88
N ALA A 182 -4.00 9.31 4.90
CA ALA A 182 -2.79 8.49 5.06
C ALA A 182 -1.74 8.80 3.97
N TYR A 183 -2.15 8.82 2.70
CA TYR A 183 -1.27 9.19 1.59
C TYR A 183 -0.76 10.62 1.69
N PHE A 184 -1.63 11.56 2.07
CA PHE A 184 -1.26 12.96 2.22
C PHE A 184 -0.23 13.18 3.34
N GLU A 185 -0.42 12.54 4.50
CA GLU A 185 0.53 12.60 5.62
C GLU A 185 1.86 11.91 5.29
N ALA A 186 1.84 10.86 4.46
CA ALA A 186 3.04 10.17 3.99
C ALA A 186 3.86 10.97 2.96
N LEU A 187 3.29 11.99 2.32
CA LEU A 187 3.96 12.73 1.25
C LEU A 187 5.30 13.34 1.70
N GLY A 188 5.34 13.91 2.91
CA GLY A 188 6.58 14.43 3.48
C GLY A 188 7.62 13.34 3.74
N ALA A 189 7.18 12.12 4.10
CA ALA A 189 8.10 11.00 4.27
C ALA A 189 8.74 10.60 2.94
N PHE A 190 7.97 10.58 1.85
CA PHE A 190 8.50 10.30 0.51
C PHE A 190 9.44 11.39 0.00
N ALA A 191 9.07 12.67 0.14
CA ALA A 191 9.89 13.79 -0.30
C ALA A 191 11.22 13.88 0.48
N GLU A 192 11.21 13.62 1.79
CA GLU A 192 12.40 13.71 2.64
C GLU A 192 13.19 12.40 2.76
N GLY A 193 12.70 11.29 2.21
CA GLY A 193 13.36 9.98 2.32
C GLY A 193 13.31 9.37 3.72
N LYS A 194 12.23 9.58 4.48
CA LYS A 194 12.04 9.01 5.82
C LYS A 194 11.54 7.55 5.73
N PRO A 195 11.93 6.67 6.67
CA PRO A 195 11.44 5.30 6.69
C PRO A 195 9.95 5.23 6.96
N ILE A 196 9.25 4.38 6.20
CA ILE A 196 7.81 4.13 6.31
C ILE A 196 7.51 2.73 6.84
N GLY A 197 6.28 2.48 7.30
CA GLY A 197 5.86 1.17 7.85
C GLY A 197 6.16 -0.02 6.93
N ASP A 198 5.81 0.11 5.64
CA ASP A 198 6.08 -0.90 4.61
C ASP A 198 7.56 -1.29 4.50
N GLY A 199 8.49 -0.44 4.96
CA GLY A 199 9.91 -0.75 5.02
C GLY A 199 10.34 -1.73 6.12
N ILE A 200 9.43 -2.22 6.95
CA ILE A 200 9.77 -3.09 8.09
C ILE A 200 10.46 -4.39 7.66
N GLY A 201 10.07 -5.00 6.53
CA GLY A 201 10.69 -6.21 5.99
C GLY A 201 12.18 -6.02 5.67
N PRO A 202 12.53 -5.06 4.79
CA PRO A 202 13.92 -4.72 4.51
C PRO A 202 14.72 -4.33 5.76
N LEU A 203 14.13 -3.59 6.70
CA LEU A 203 14.80 -3.21 7.95
C LEU A 203 15.18 -4.43 8.79
N ILE A 204 14.28 -5.40 8.94
CA ILE A 204 14.52 -6.63 9.70
C ILE A 204 15.62 -7.44 9.05
N VAL A 205 15.61 -7.59 7.72
CA VAL A 205 16.65 -8.32 6.98
C VAL A 205 18.01 -7.66 7.14
N THR A 206 18.09 -6.33 7.02
CA THR A 206 19.34 -5.60 7.24
C THR A 206 19.85 -5.80 8.68
N LYS A 207 18.97 -5.71 9.68
CA LYS A 207 19.35 -5.94 11.09
C LYS A 207 19.82 -7.37 11.35
N PHE A 208 19.11 -8.36 10.82
CA PHE A 208 19.50 -9.76 10.90
C PHE A 208 20.88 -9.98 10.27
N ALA A 209 21.09 -9.48 9.05
CA ALA A 209 22.37 -9.60 8.37
C ALA A 209 23.51 -8.98 9.20
N ARG A 210 23.31 -7.78 9.74
CA ARG A 210 24.29 -7.09 10.59
C ARG A 210 24.63 -7.85 11.87
N GLU A 211 23.66 -8.53 12.50
CA GLU A 211 23.90 -9.38 13.67
C GLU A 211 24.89 -10.52 13.37
N TYR A 212 24.89 -11.02 12.12
CA TYR A 212 25.78 -12.08 11.64
C TYR A 212 26.94 -11.55 10.76
N GLY A 213 27.33 -10.28 10.91
CA GLY A 213 28.51 -9.69 10.25
C GLY A 213 28.28 -9.16 8.83
N GLY A 214 27.03 -9.02 8.40
CA GLY A 214 26.65 -8.29 7.18
C GLY A 214 27.03 -6.81 7.27
N THR A 215 27.64 -6.29 6.21
CA THR A 215 28.05 -4.90 6.07
C THR A 215 27.70 -4.41 4.66
N PRO A 216 27.60 -3.10 4.42
CA PRO A 216 27.34 -2.59 3.08
C PRO A 216 28.32 -3.11 2.02
N GLU A 217 29.58 -3.35 2.39
CA GLU A 217 30.63 -3.82 1.49
C GLU A 217 30.45 -5.29 1.07
N ASN A 218 29.72 -6.10 1.86
CA ASN A 218 29.45 -7.51 1.55
C ASN A 218 28.04 -7.74 1.00
N TYR A 219 27.29 -6.68 0.74
CA TYR A 219 26.04 -6.74 0.01
C TYR A 219 26.30 -7.05 -1.47
N SER A 220 25.78 -8.18 -1.93
CA SER A 220 25.79 -8.53 -3.36
C SER A 220 24.67 -7.77 -4.06
N HIS A 221 25.04 -6.71 -4.77
CA HIS A 221 24.12 -5.91 -5.57
C HIS A 221 23.55 -6.72 -6.76
N GLU A 222 22.39 -6.27 -7.25
CA GLU A 222 21.82 -6.62 -8.56
C GLU A 222 21.57 -8.12 -8.81
N ILE A 223 21.01 -8.86 -7.84
CA ILE A 223 20.48 -10.19 -8.15
C ILE A 223 19.31 -10.08 -9.12
N SER A 224 18.47 -9.06 -8.95
CA SER A 224 17.41 -8.67 -9.89
C SER A 224 17.23 -7.15 -9.81
N ARG A 225 16.28 -6.58 -10.57
CA ARG A 225 16.06 -5.13 -10.63
C ARG A 225 15.91 -4.57 -9.23
N GLU A 226 16.85 -3.71 -8.83
CA GLU A 226 16.87 -3.03 -7.53
C GLU A 226 16.77 -3.99 -6.33
N VAL A 227 17.28 -5.23 -6.42
CA VAL A 227 17.32 -6.21 -5.32
C VAL A 227 18.72 -6.80 -5.23
N GLY A 228 19.21 -6.98 -4.01
CA GLY A 228 20.46 -7.64 -3.69
C GLY A 228 20.34 -8.52 -2.44
N TYR A 229 21.46 -9.05 -1.97
CA TYR A 229 21.47 -9.89 -0.78
C TYR A 229 22.80 -9.86 -0.03
N TYR A 230 22.74 -10.04 1.29
CA TYR A 230 23.88 -10.41 2.12
C TYR A 230 24.03 -11.93 2.16
N LYS A 231 25.26 -12.41 2.23
CA LYS A 231 25.55 -13.82 2.52
C LYS A 231 26.18 -13.92 3.90
N VAL A 232 25.43 -14.46 4.85
CA VAL A 232 25.86 -14.61 6.25
C VAL A 232 25.77 -16.07 6.69
N GLU A 233 26.51 -16.44 7.73
CA GLU A 233 26.42 -17.75 8.37
C GLU A 233 25.68 -17.60 9.70
N ALA A 234 24.49 -18.18 9.80
CA ALA A 234 23.66 -18.13 10.99
C ALA A 234 23.34 -19.56 11.45
N GLU A 235 23.60 -19.86 12.72
CA GLU A 235 23.30 -21.18 13.30
C GLU A 235 23.91 -22.37 12.52
N GLY A 236 25.06 -22.18 11.85
CA GLY A 236 25.68 -23.21 11.01
C GLY A 236 24.95 -23.49 9.69
N ARG A 237 24.15 -22.53 9.20
CA ARG A 237 23.52 -22.51 7.88
C ARG A 237 23.94 -21.25 7.14
N THR A 238 24.04 -21.35 5.82
CA THR A 238 24.22 -20.17 4.96
C THR A 238 22.87 -19.47 4.76
N VAL A 239 22.76 -18.20 5.15
CA VAL A 239 21.56 -17.39 4.92
C VAL A 239 21.85 -16.35 3.83
N TYR A 240 21.03 -16.38 2.78
CA TYR A 240 20.97 -15.36 1.74
C TYR A 240 19.89 -14.35 2.13
N ALA A 241 20.31 -13.30 2.84
CA ALA A 241 19.44 -12.25 3.37
C ALA A 241 19.19 -11.19 2.29
N MET A 242 18.06 -11.30 1.60
CA MET A 242 17.70 -10.54 0.40
C MET A 242 16.71 -9.42 0.71
N ARG A 243 16.90 -8.25 0.09
CA ARG A 243 15.99 -7.09 0.14
C ARG A 243 16.19 -6.22 -1.10
N ALA A 244 15.28 -5.29 -1.34
CA ALA A 244 15.47 -4.24 -2.35
C ALA A 244 16.70 -3.35 -2.04
N THR A 245 17.30 -2.66 -3.00
CA THR A 245 18.47 -1.80 -2.81
C THR A 245 18.00 -0.40 -2.45
N GLY A 246 18.41 0.11 -1.28
CA GLY A 246 18.00 1.41 -0.74
C GLY A 246 19.23 2.30 -0.49
N PRO A 247 19.06 3.50 0.09
CA PRO A 247 17.92 3.96 0.89
C PRO A 247 16.80 4.66 0.09
N GLY A 248 16.85 4.68 -1.24
CA GLY A 248 15.76 5.21 -2.05
C GLY A 248 14.50 4.35 -1.97
N GLY A 249 13.36 4.94 -2.31
CA GLY A 249 12.07 4.29 -2.25
C GLY A 249 11.84 3.28 -3.37
N THR A 250 12.16 2.01 -3.13
CA THR A 250 11.91 0.92 -4.08
C THR A 250 11.54 -0.39 -3.37
N VAL A 251 10.76 -1.22 -4.06
CA VAL A 251 10.44 -2.61 -3.70
C VAL A 251 11.21 -3.60 -4.60
N GLY A 252 11.68 -3.17 -5.77
CA GLY A 252 12.40 -3.99 -6.74
C GLY A 252 11.61 -5.21 -7.26
N LYS A 253 12.34 -6.25 -7.69
CA LYS A 253 11.77 -7.55 -8.13
C LYS A 253 12.16 -8.72 -7.22
N PRO A 254 11.65 -8.78 -5.98
CA PRO A 254 12.11 -9.77 -5.00
C PRO A 254 11.77 -11.21 -5.39
N GLY A 255 10.63 -11.48 -6.04
CA GLY A 255 10.27 -12.81 -6.53
C GLY A 255 11.24 -13.32 -7.58
N LEU A 256 11.64 -12.47 -8.53
CA LEU A 256 12.70 -12.79 -9.50
C LEU A 256 14.06 -12.97 -8.81
N GLY A 257 14.34 -12.19 -7.75
CA GLY A 257 15.52 -12.33 -6.90
C GLY A 257 15.59 -13.72 -6.24
N VAL A 258 14.49 -14.19 -5.64
CA VAL A 258 14.39 -15.55 -5.08
C VAL A 258 14.68 -16.58 -6.16
N LYS A 259 14.02 -16.47 -7.33
CA LYS A 259 14.22 -17.39 -8.45
C LYS A 259 15.69 -17.51 -8.82
N LYS A 260 16.39 -16.39 -9.01
CA LYS A 260 17.81 -16.38 -9.38
C LYS A 260 18.72 -16.92 -8.29
N LEU A 261 18.42 -16.67 -7.01
CA LEU A 261 19.17 -17.28 -5.91
C LEU A 261 19.00 -18.80 -5.90
N VAL A 262 17.78 -19.29 -6.10
CA VAL A 262 17.49 -20.72 -6.20
C VAL A 262 18.17 -21.31 -7.43
N ASP A 263 18.16 -20.67 -8.59
CA ASP A 263 18.86 -21.21 -9.77
C ASP A 263 20.38 -21.23 -9.59
N LYS A 264 20.95 -20.26 -8.87
CA LYS A 264 22.40 -20.15 -8.62
C LYS A 264 22.91 -21.12 -7.54
N PHE A 265 22.11 -21.41 -6.52
CA PHE A 265 22.54 -22.17 -5.32
C PHE A 265 21.66 -23.41 -5.02
N GLY A 266 20.74 -23.75 -5.91
CA GLY A 266 19.51 -24.51 -5.64
C GLY A 266 19.61 -25.89 -5.00
N ASN A 267 20.76 -26.57 -5.10
CA ASN A 267 20.90 -27.88 -4.45
C ASN A 267 21.06 -27.77 -2.92
N LYS A 268 21.30 -26.57 -2.38
CA LYS A 268 21.48 -26.35 -0.94
C LYS A 268 20.33 -25.57 -0.29
N ILE A 269 19.52 -24.87 -1.08
CA ILE A 269 18.43 -24.05 -0.53
C ILE A 269 17.26 -24.96 -0.17
N THR A 270 16.94 -25.04 1.12
CA THR A 270 15.85 -25.90 1.62
C THR A 270 14.64 -25.10 2.10
N ARG A 271 14.81 -23.79 2.36
CA ARG A 271 13.76 -22.90 2.87
C ARG A 271 13.84 -21.49 2.31
N ILE A 272 12.67 -20.88 2.13
CA ILE A 272 12.46 -19.45 1.87
C ILE A 272 11.60 -18.91 3.02
N ILE A 273 12.06 -17.84 3.65
CA ILE A 273 11.34 -17.11 4.70
C ILE A 273 11.10 -15.69 4.19
N THR A 274 9.84 -15.31 3.97
CA THR A 274 9.45 -13.95 3.57
C THR A 274 9.01 -13.14 4.77
N ILE A 275 9.44 -11.88 4.84
CA ILE A 275 9.06 -10.92 5.89
C ILE A 275 8.42 -9.72 5.20
N ASP A 276 7.19 -9.40 5.55
CA ASP A 276 6.42 -8.33 4.91
C ASP A 276 5.53 -7.60 5.94
N ALA A 277 5.11 -6.38 5.59
CA ALA A 277 4.00 -5.72 6.27
C ALA A 277 2.67 -6.34 5.79
N ALA A 278 1.68 -6.48 6.67
CA ALA A 278 0.36 -6.97 6.30
C ALA A 278 -0.74 -6.19 7.00
N LEU A 279 -1.85 -5.95 6.29
CA LEU A 279 -2.98 -5.26 6.88
C LEU A 279 -3.53 -6.00 8.10
N LYS A 280 -3.71 -5.25 9.19
CA LYS A 280 -4.30 -5.70 10.44
C LYS A 280 -5.82 -5.76 10.29
N LEU A 281 -6.43 -6.72 10.97
CA LEU A 281 -7.86 -6.65 11.23
C LEU A 281 -8.13 -5.61 12.33
N GLU A 282 -9.33 -5.06 12.40
CA GLU A 282 -9.63 -4.01 13.40
C GLU A 282 -9.48 -4.46 14.85
N GLY A 283 -9.62 -5.77 15.10
CA GLY A 283 -9.35 -6.36 16.42
C GLY A 283 -7.88 -6.72 16.69
N GLU A 284 -6.98 -6.51 15.73
CA GLU A 284 -5.55 -6.79 15.89
C GLU A 284 -4.78 -5.54 16.32
N GLU A 285 -3.76 -5.75 17.16
CA GLU A 285 -2.83 -4.71 17.58
C GLU A 285 -1.85 -4.36 16.46
N LEU A 286 -1.49 -3.09 16.38
CA LEU A 286 -0.43 -2.60 15.49
C LEU A 286 0.93 -3.18 15.93
N GLY A 287 1.72 -3.68 14.98
CA GLY A 287 3.01 -4.31 15.24
C GLY A 287 2.93 -5.78 15.66
N ARG A 288 1.72 -6.37 15.73
CA ARG A 288 1.56 -7.79 16.04
C ARG A 288 2.26 -8.66 15.00
N VAL A 289 3.07 -9.61 15.45
CA VAL A 289 3.76 -10.56 14.55
C VAL A 289 2.94 -11.82 14.35
N SER A 290 2.68 -12.18 13.09
CA SER A 290 1.99 -13.40 12.69
C SER A 290 2.85 -14.26 11.76
N GLU A 291 2.65 -15.57 11.79
CA GLU A 291 3.37 -16.52 10.95
C GLU A 291 2.40 -17.29 10.05
N GLY A 292 2.85 -17.65 8.86
CA GLY A 292 2.06 -18.34 7.84
C GLY A 292 2.90 -19.17 6.89
N THR A 293 2.23 -19.79 5.92
CA THR A 293 2.86 -20.56 4.83
C THR A 293 2.54 -19.89 3.50
N GLY A 294 3.52 -19.87 2.59
CA GLY A 294 3.42 -19.18 1.30
C GLY A 294 4.17 -17.86 1.28
N ALA A 295 4.21 -17.22 0.11
CA ALA A 295 4.93 -15.95 -0.08
C ALA A 295 4.08 -14.78 0.42
N ALA A 296 4.57 -14.07 1.45
CA ALA A 296 4.03 -12.77 1.83
C ALA A 296 4.69 -11.69 0.97
N ILE A 297 3.88 -11.10 0.09
CA ILE A 297 4.28 -10.01 -0.80
C ILE A 297 3.04 -9.22 -1.22
N GLY A 298 3.08 -7.90 -1.06
CA GLY A 298 2.11 -6.97 -1.64
C GLY A 298 2.41 -6.68 -3.11
N ASP A 299 2.09 -7.61 -4.03
CA ASP A 299 2.26 -7.41 -5.47
C ASP A 299 0.97 -7.56 -6.28
N LEU A 300 1.08 -7.24 -7.57
CA LEU A 300 0.00 -7.43 -8.56
C LEU A 300 -0.04 -8.85 -9.12
N GLY A 301 0.80 -9.77 -8.62
CA GLY A 301 0.83 -11.20 -8.97
C GLY A 301 2.14 -11.76 -9.53
N PRO A 302 2.90 -11.07 -10.41
CA PRO A 302 4.05 -11.68 -11.07
C PRO A 302 5.17 -12.12 -10.12
N GLU A 303 5.48 -11.34 -9.09
CA GLU A 303 6.58 -11.61 -8.17
C GLU A 303 6.21 -12.74 -7.19
N LYS A 304 4.97 -12.72 -6.68
CA LYS A 304 4.42 -13.81 -5.86
C LYS A 304 4.44 -15.12 -6.63
N HIS A 305 3.94 -15.10 -7.87
CA HIS A 305 3.94 -16.27 -8.74
C HIS A 305 5.36 -16.78 -9.02
N ALA A 306 6.32 -15.89 -9.33
CA ALA A 306 7.70 -16.28 -9.55
C ALA A 306 8.29 -17.02 -8.34
N MET A 307 8.00 -16.54 -7.13
CA MET A 307 8.46 -17.15 -5.89
C MET A 307 7.80 -18.52 -5.62
N GLU A 308 6.46 -18.59 -5.70
CA GLU A 308 5.69 -19.80 -5.44
C GLU A 308 5.96 -20.90 -6.49
N GLN A 309 6.07 -20.52 -7.76
CA GLN A 309 6.41 -21.44 -8.85
C GLN A 309 7.81 -22.01 -8.64
N THR A 310 8.82 -21.15 -8.39
CA THR A 310 10.20 -21.60 -8.15
C THR A 310 10.26 -22.57 -6.97
N ALA A 311 9.59 -22.26 -5.87
CA ALA A 311 9.59 -23.11 -4.69
C ALA A 311 8.91 -24.46 -4.96
N THR A 312 7.80 -24.46 -5.71
CA THR A 312 7.06 -25.68 -6.08
C THR A 312 7.90 -26.58 -6.98
N GLU A 313 8.52 -26.03 -8.03
CA GLU A 313 9.36 -26.78 -8.98
C GLU A 313 10.58 -27.42 -8.31
N ARG A 314 11.09 -26.80 -7.23
CA ARG A 314 12.30 -27.24 -6.51
C ARG A 314 11.99 -27.97 -5.20
N GLY A 315 10.72 -28.10 -4.82
CA GLY A 315 10.32 -28.72 -3.55
C GLY A 315 10.78 -27.96 -2.30
N ILE A 316 10.94 -26.63 -2.41
CA ILE A 316 11.41 -25.74 -1.32
C ILE A 316 10.18 -25.26 -0.53
N GLY A 317 10.27 -25.26 0.79
CA GLY A 317 9.19 -24.71 1.62
C GLY A 317 9.26 -23.19 1.75
N ILE A 318 8.10 -22.51 1.63
CA ILE A 318 7.97 -21.06 1.84
C ILE A 318 7.21 -20.79 3.14
N GLU A 319 7.78 -19.94 3.98
CA GLU A 319 7.21 -19.48 5.24
C GLU A 319 7.09 -17.95 5.22
N ALA A 320 6.04 -17.43 5.83
CA ALA A 320 5.80 -16.00 5.94
C ALA A 320 5.82 -15.56 7.40
N ILE A 321 6.47 -14.43 7.66
CA ILE A 321 6.34 -13.67 8.90
C ILE A 321 5.80 -12.31 8.51
N VAL A 322 4.66 -11.92 9.06
CA VAL A 322 4.03 -10.64 8.74
C VAL A 322 3.86 -9.78 9.98
N ILE A 323 4.11 -8.48 9.82
CA ILE A 323 3.92 -7.47 10.85
C ILE A 323 2.61 -6.75 10.55
N LYS A 324 1.70 -6.70 11.53
CA LYS A 324 0.35 -6.18 11.35
C LYS A 324 0.30 -4.65 11.39
N GLU A 325 -0.15 -4.04 10.30
CA GLU A 325 -0.20 -2.60 10.09
C GLU A 325 -1.60 -2.14 9.63
N ASP A 326 -2.02 -0.92 9.93
CA ASP A 326 -3.14 -0.31 9.20
C ASP A 326 -2.62 0.48 7.99
N GLU A 327 -3.52 0.90 7.08
CA GLU A 327 -3.10 1.62 5.87
C GLU A 327 -2.29 2.88 6.18
N ALA A 328 -2.61 3.59 7.26
CA ALA A 328 -1.92 4.81 7.65
C ALA A 328 -0.50 4.53 8.15
N ALA A 329 -0.34 3.49 8.98
CA ALA A 329 0.95 3.09 9.49
C ALA A 329 1.86 2.51 8.39
N ALA A 330 1.29 1.80 7.39
CA ALA A 330 2.03 1.21 6.29
C ALA A 330 2.67 2.27 5.36
N VAL A 331 1.91 3.30 4.98
CA VAL A 331 2.41 4.35 4.08
C VAL A 331 3.10 5.50 4.82
N GLY A 332 2.73 5.73 6.08
CA GLY A 332 3.27 6.83 6.90
C GLY A 332 4.65 6.52 7.50
N VAL A 333 5.22 7.51 8.18
CA VAL A 333 6.49 7.36 8.91
C VAL A 333 6.39 6.19 9.89
N MET A 334 7.41 5.32 9.90
CA MET A 334 7.39 4.06 10.64
C MET A 334 7.06 4.25 12.13
N ASP A 335 5.94 3.68 12.56
CA ASP A 335 5.46 3.77 13.95
C ASP A 335 6.39 2.99 14.89
N LYS A 336 6.59 3.52 16.09
CA LYS A 336 7.42 2.87 17.12
C LYS A 336 6.95 1.45 17.44
N ARG A 337 5.64 1.19 17.46
CA ARG A 337 5.08 -0.14 17.74
C ARG A 337 5.47 -1.17 16.68
N ILE A 338 5.58 -0.74 15.41
CA ILE A 338 6.09 -1.56 14.31
C ILE A 338 7.58 -1.83 14.54
N LEU A 339 8.37 -0.80 14.86
CA LEU A 339 9.80 -0.94 15.17
C LEU A 339 10.09 -1.85 16.37
N ASP A 340 9.26 -1.79 17.40
CA ASP A 340 9.40 -2.57 18.62
C ASP A 340 9.15 -4.08 18.38
N SER A 341 8.55 -4.45 17.24
CA SER A 341 8.36 -5.85 16.83
C SER A 341 9.64 -6.52 16.29
N VAL A 342 10.64 -5.75 15.87
CA VAL A 342 11.85 -6.25 15.19
C VAL A 342 12.59 -7.35 15.99
N PRO A 343 12.86 -7.20 17.30
CA PRO A 343 13.55 -8.24 18.07
C PRO A 343 12.77 -9.55 18.09
N GLU A 344 11.44 -9.48 18.21
CA GLU A 344 10.57 -10.65 18.19
C GLU A 344 10.64 -11.38 16.84
N VAL A 345 10.60 -10.63 15.73
CA VAL A 345 10.72 -11.21 14.39
C VAL A 345 12.06 -11.89 14.19
N ILE A 346 13.17 -11.28 14.63
CA ILE A 346 14.52 -11.88 14.54
C ILE A 346 14.57 -13.23 15.28
N GLU A 347 14.00 -13.32 16.47
CA GLU A 347 13.95 -14.58 17.23
C GLU A 347 13.08 -15.63 16.53
N ARG A 348 11.96 -15.24 15.91
CA ARG A 348 11.12 -16.15 15.11
C ARG A 348 11.85 -16.66 13.85
N ILE A 349 12.65 -15.81 13.18
CA ILE A 349 13.51 -16.21 12.05
C ILE A 349 14.51 -17.28 12.50
N LYS A 350 15.25 -17.03 13.59
CA LYS A 350 16.22 -17.98 14.16
C LYS A 350 15.54 -19.31 14.51
N ALA A 351 14.37 -19.25 15.15
CA ALA A 351 13.59 -20.44 15.50
C ALA A 351 13.12 -21.22 14.26
N SER A 352 12.70 -20.55 13.19
CA SER A 352 12.34 -21.19 11.92
C SER A 352 13.55 -21.90 11.30
N ILE A 353 14.69 -21.22 11.17
CA ILE A 353 15.93 -21.79 10.63
C ILE A 353 16.31 -23.06 11.40
N LEU A 354 16.33 -23.00 12.74
CA LEU A 354 16.73 -24.14 13.58
C LEU A 354 15.76 -25.33 13.47
N LYS A 355 14.45 -25.08 13.45
CA LYS A 355 13.42 -26.15 13.46
C LYS A 355 13.18 -26.78 12.09
N ARG A 356 13.41 -26.02 11.01
CA ARG A 356 12.97 -26.39 9.65
C ARG A 356 14.12 -26.73 8.71
N THR A 357 15.37 -26.61 9.15
CA THR A 357 16.58 -26.87 8.34
C THR A 357 17.63 -27.68 9.10
N LYS A 358 18.58 -28.27 8.38
CA LYS A 358 19.72 -29.01 8.95
C LYS A 358 21.01 -28.17 8.86
N PRO A 359 22.00 -28.41 9.73
CA PRO A 359 23.31 -27.79 9.58
C PRO A 359 23.90 -28.03 8.19
N GLY A 360 24.45 -26.99 7.57
CA GLY A 360 24.96 -27.01 6.19
C GLY A 360 23.91 -26.73 5.10
N ASP A 361 22.62 -26.66 5.44
CA ASP A 361 21.58 -26.18 4.53
C ASP A 361 21.76 -24.68 4.25
N SER A 362 21.10 -24.21 3.19
CA SER A 362 20.97 -22.79 2.87
C SER A 362 19.53 -22.32 2.95
N VAL A 363 19.34 -21.06 3.36
CA VAL A 363 18.04 -20.42 3.52
C VAL A 363 18.03 -19.09 2.79
N ILE A 364 16.93 -18.77 2.11
CA ILE A 364 16.66 -17.42 1.62
C ILE A 364 15.81 -16.71 2.66
N LEU A 365 16.29 -15.56 3.15
CA LEU A 365 15.54 -14.67 4.03
C LEU A 365 15.21 -13.40 3.24
N ALA A 366 13.96 -13.27 2.79
CA ALA A 366 13.51 -12.21 1.89
C ALA A 366 12.71 -11.14 2.65
N GLY A 367 13.25 -9.93 2.74
CA GLY A 367 12.59 -8.75 3.29
C GLY A 367 11.90 -8.01 2.17
N ILE A 368 10.57 -8.00 2.22
CA ILE A 368 9.68 -7.42 1.22
C ILE A 368 9.14 -6.09 1.74
N GLY A 369 9.09 -5.10 0.86
CA GLY A 369 8.60 -3.77 1.19
C GLY A 369 9.53 -2.65 0.69
N ASN A 370 9.06 -1.42 0.84
CA ASN A 370 9.71 -0.22 0.33
C ASN A 370 10.95 0.18 1.15
N THR A 371 12.08 0.40 0.49
CA THR A 371 13.36 0.67 1.17
C THR A 371 13.64 2.13 1.48
N ILE A 372 12.65 3.02 1.30
CA ILE A 372 12.82 4.44 1.57
C ILE A 372 13.35 4.69 2.98
N GLY A 373 14.42 5.48 3.12
CA GLY A 373 15.05 5.78 4.40
C GLY A 373 15.76 4.59 5.08
N ILE A 374 15.81 3.42 4.44
CA ILE A 374 16.43 2.20 4.98
C ILE A 374 17.62 1.80 4.10
N GLY A 375 18.80 2.25 4.54
CA GLY A 375 20.09 1.91 3.93
C GLY A 375 20.55 0.48 4.22
N LEU A 376 21.61 0.09 3.50
CA LEU A 376 22.33 -1.18 3.68
C LEU A 376 23.09 -1.23 5.01
#